data_AF-A0A6C2YK75-F1
#
_entry.id   AF-A0A6C2YK75-F1
#
_cell.length_a   1.000
_cell.length_b   1.000
_cell.length_c   1.000
_cell.angle_alpha   90.00
_cell.angle_beta   90.00
_cell.angle_gamma   90.00
#
_symmetry.space_group_name_H-M   'P 1'
#
loop_
_entity.id
_entity.type
_entity.pdbx_description
1 polymer ?
#
loop_
_entity_poly.entity_id
_entity_poly.type
_entity_poly.pdbx_seq_one_letter_code
_entity_poly.pdbx_strand_id
1 'polypeptide(L)'
;MAEESWGMSDEYERLLDATGEARMAYFRTLGVPDADVWAPLVTPAFMGGPAWPTRPAWQRIRVGERTTIASSGLSDPFSDEDGPNVGFGVEMAVASTEPLPTDLRPSWLLDLAQAVSDQAAADGRFQLRHAKFGLFLFGVRMAASDFWRPFADAKGYCGLLLGQSVPRLDPTIRLPTGEAVLLTAKLLTRSEYEFAASAGPEGAQRLGELFAQDGSHHLSSLQRASVI
;
A
#
# COMPACT_ATOMS: atom_id res chain seq x y z
N MET A 1 26.62 -22.42 25.28
CA MET A 1 26.41 -22.01 23.88
C MET A 1 25.36 -20.92 23.95
N ALA A 2 25.81 -19.66 24.03
CA ALA A 2 24.91 -18.52 24.01
C ALA A 2 24.63 -18.22 22.53
N GLU A 3 23.36 -18.30 22.14
CA GLU A 3 22.90 -17.77 20.86
C GLU A 3 23.12 -16.26 20.88
N GLU A 4 24.10 -15.78 20.11
CA GLU A 4 24.18 -14.37 19.72
C GLU A 4 22.96 -14.07 18.84
N SER A 5 21.85 -13.74 19.50
CA SER A 5 20.76 -13.00 18.89
C SER A 5 21.36 -11.75 18.23
N TRP A 6 21.03 -11.52 16.96
CA TRP A 6 21.31 -10.30 16.20
C TRP A 6 20.59 -9.05 16.76
N GLY A 7 20.58 -8.87 18.09
CA GLY A 7 20.07 -7.68 18.74
C GLY A 7 20.86 -6.44 18.33
N MET A 8 20.31 -5.69 17.38
CA MET A 8 20.68 -4.32 17.00
C MET A 8 22.17 -4.11 16.75
N SER A 9 22.76 -4.89 15.84
CA SER A 9 24.11 -4.61 15.36
C SER A 9 24.13 -3.29 14.56
N ASP A 10 25.25 -2.55 14.59
CA ASP A 10 25.45 -1.36 13.74
C ASP A 10 25.17 -1.64 12.25
N GLU A 11 25.24 -2.90 11.84
CA GLU A 11 24.92 -3.34 10.48
C GLU A 11 23.42 -3.31 10.20
N TYR A 12 22.58 -3.73 11.14
CA TYR A 12 21.12 -3.62 11.01
C TYR A 12 20.69 -2.16 10.86
N GLU A 13 21.16 -1.27 11.74
CA GLU A 13 20.81 0.15 11.68
C GLU A 13 21.28 0.79 10.37
N ARG A 14 22.51 0.48 9.92
CA ARG A 14 22.99 0.94 8.60
C ARG A 14 22.13 0.44 7.45
N LEU A 15 21.67 -0.81 7.50
CA LEU A 15 20.81 -1.37 6.47
C LEU A 15 19.42 -0.74 6.50
N LEU A 16 18.86 -0.52 7.69
CA LEU A 16 17.58 0.14 7.88
C LEU A 16 17.61 1.58 7.32
N ASP A 17 18.62 2.36 7.68
CA ASP A 17 18.82 3.71 7.16
C ASP A 17 18.96 3.72 5.63
N ALA A 18 19.82 2.87 5.08
CA ALA A 18 20.03 2.78 3.63
C ALA A 18 18.76 2.34 2.89
N THR A 19 17.95 1.47 3.49
CA THR A 19 16.65 1.05 2.96
C THR A 19 15.66 2.21 2.96
N GLY A 20 15.59 2.97 4.06
CA GLY A 20 14.77 4.17 4.17
C GLY A 20 15.16 5.25 3.13
N GLU A 21 16.46 5.48 2.93
CA GLU A 21 16.97 6.41 1.92
C GLU A 21 16.60 5.98 0.50
N ALA A 22 16.79 4.70 0.17
CA ALA A 22 16.47 4.14 -1.13
C ALA A 22 14.97 4.21 -1.44
N ARG A 23 14.12 3.86 -0.46
CA ARG A 23 12.66 4.03 -0.56
C ARG A 23 12.26 5.49 -0.76
N MET A 24 12.85 6.40 -0.01
CA MET A 24 12.57 7.83 -0.15
C MET A 24 13.02 8.38 -1.51
N ALA A 25 14.16 7.91 -2.04
CA ALA A 25 14.60 8.23 -3.40
C ALA A 25 13.57 7.76 -4.44
N TYR A 26 13.01 6.57 -4.27
CA TYR A 26 11.92 6.09 -5.10
C TYR A 26 10.65 6.94 -4.96
N PHE A 27 10.24 7.32 -3.74
CA PHE A 27 9.07 8.19 -3.52
C PHE A 27 9.19 9.56 -4.18
N ARG A 28 10.40 10.11 -4.30
CA ARG A 28 10.64 11.36 -5.06
C ARG A 28 10.39 11.20 -6.57
N THR A 29 10.36 9.99 -7.10
CA THR A 29 9.94 9.74 -8.50
C THR A 29 8.42 9.80 -8.66
N LEU A 30 7.66 9.59 -7.58
CA LEU A 30 6.20 9.68 -7.56
C LEU A 30 5.70 11.13 -7.44
N GLY A 31 6.54 12.05 -6.96
CA GLY A 31 6.21 13.46 -6.76
C GLY A 31 7.04 14.07 -5.65
N VAL A 32 6.47 15.06 -4.95
CA VAL A 32 7.11 15.73 -3.81
C VAL A 32 6.58 15.12 -2.50
N PRO A 33 7.40 14.35 -1.76
CA PRO A 33 7.02 13.88 -0.44
C PRO A 33 6.93 15.05 0.55
N ASP A 34 5.94 15.02 1.42
CA ASP A 34 5.88 15.93 2.57
C ASP A 34 7.01 15.68 3.57
N ALA A 35 7.39 16.72 4.31
CA ALA A 35 8.36 16.57 5.39
C ALA A 35 7.83 15.71 6.55
N ASP A 36 6.52 15.78 6.79
CA ASP A 36 5.87 15.02 7.86
C ASP A 36 5.58 13.58 7.45
N VAL A 37 5.92 12.66 8.34
CA VAL A 37 5.58 11.25 8.24
C VAL A 37 4.41 10.96 9.16
N TRP A 38 3.40 10.27 8.63
CA TRP A 38 2.21 9.90 9.38
C TRP A 38 2.45 8.56 10.06
N ALA A 39 2.73 8.56 11.36
CA ALA A 39 2.86 7.35 12.16
C ALA A 39 1.70 7.24 13.18
N PRO A 40 1.27 6.03 13.55
CA PRO A 40 0.29 5.85 14.61
C PRO A 40 0.93 6.19 15.96
N LEU A 41 0.18 6.82 16.87
CA LEU A 41 0.70 7.16 18.20
C LEU A 41 1.10 5.92 19.00
N VAL A 42 0.33 4.84 18.84
CA VAL A 42 0.60 3.51 19.41
C VAL A 42 0.76 2.54 18.25
N THR A 43 1.83 1.74 18.24
CA THR A 43 2.08 0.74 17.21
C THR A 43 0.93 -0.29 17.18
N PRO A 44 0.33 -0.60 16.02
CA PRO A 44 -0.78 -1.55 15.88
C PRO A 44 -0.53 -2.90 16.56
N ALA A 45 0.69 -3.42 16.55
CA ALA A 45 1.06 -4.68 17.22
C ALA A 45 0.69 -4.71 18.72
N PHE A 46 0.79 -3.58 19.44
CA PHE A 46 0.40 -3.48 20.85
C PHE A 46 -1.12 -3.51 21.07
N MET A 47 -1.90 -3.35 20.00
CA MET A 47 -3.37 -3.36 20.00
C MET A 47 -3.93 -4.61 19.29
N GLY A 48 -3.10 -5.64 19.05
CA GLY A 48 -3.49 -6.85 18.32
C GLY A 48 -3.53 -6.69 16.79
N GLY A 49 -2.96 -5.60 16.26
CA GLY A 49 -2.70 -5.41 14.84
C GLY A 49 -1.49 -6.22 14.34
N PRO A 50 -1.25 -6.26 13.03
CA PRO A 50 -0.17 -7.04 12.44
C PRO A 50 1.20 -6.51 12.85
N ALA A 51 2.17 -7.43 12.96
CA ALA A 51 3.57 -7.07 13.09
C ALA A 51 4.10 -6.54 11.75
N TRP A 52 4.73 -5.37 11.80
CA TRP A 52 5.49 -4.81 10.70
C TRP A 52 6.98 -5.05 10.96
N PRO A 53 7.86 -5.01 9.94
CA PRO A 53 9.30 -5.13 10.15
C PRO A 53 9.82 -4.03 11.09
N THR A 54 9.30 -2.81 10.92
CA THR A 54 9.56 -1.65 11.77
C THR A 54 8.25 -0.93 12.11
N ARG A 55 8.31 0.22 12.79
CA ARG A 55 7.10 0.98 13.14
C ARG A 55 6.36 1.42 11.87
N PRO A 56 5.04 1.15 11.75
CA PRO A 56 4.26 1.59 10.61
C PRO A 56 4.30 3.10 10.43
N ALA A 57 4.47 3.52 9.18
CA ALA A 57 4.42 4.91 8.79
C ALA A 57 3.81 5.05 7.39
N TRP A 58 3.33 6.26 7.09
CA TRP A 58 2.81 6.63 5.78
C TRP A 58 3.35 7.98 5.32
N GLN A 59 3.75 8.03 4.06
CA GLN A 59 4.28 9.21 3.40
C GLN A 59 3.20 9.80 2.47
N ARG A 60 2.86 11.08 2.67
CA ARG A 60 2.11 11.84 1.67
C ARG A 60 3.05 12.34 0.57
N ILE A 61 2.67 12.13 -0.69
CA ILE A 61 3.43 12.52 -1.88
C ILE A 61 2.49 13.26 -2.83
N ARG A 62 2.90 14.43 -3.32
CA ARG A 62 2.05 15.32 -4.13
C ARG A 62 2.64 15.56 -5.52
N VAL A 63 1.79 15.54 -6.55
CA VAL A 63 2.14 15.99 -7.91
C VAL A 63 0.91 16.62 -8.55
N GLY A 64 0.96 17.93 -8.82
CA GLY A 64 -0.23 18.68 -9.24
C GLY A 64 -1.39 18.48 -8.24
N GLU A 65 -2.54 18.04 -8.75
CA GLU A 65 -3.73 17.72 -7.95
C GLU A 65 -3.72 16.30 -7.35
N ARG A 66 -2.80 15.44 -7.81
CA ARG A 66 -2.69 14.06 -7.30
C ARG A 66 -2.02 14.05 -5.94
N THR A 67 -2.66 13.40 -4.98
CA THR A 67 -2.07 12.98 -3.71
C THR A 67 -1.96 11.47 -3.68
N THR A 68 -0.77 10.97 -3.33
CA THR A 68 -0.51 9.56 -3.04
C THR A 68 -0.13 9.41 -1.58
N ILE A 69 -0.75 8.45 -0.89
CA ILE A 69 -0.32 7.99 0.43
C ILE A 69 0.35 6.63 0.23
N ALA A 70 1.66 6.55 0.51
CA ALA A 70 2.43 5.33 0.43
C ALA A 70 2.79 4.86 1.85
N SER A 71 2.76 3.55 2.12
CA SER A 71 3.37 3.00 3.32
C SER A 71 4.87 3.22 3.32
N SER A 72 5.45 3.27 4.51
CA SER A 72 6.89 3.32 4.73
C SER A 72 7.17 2.40 5.90
N GLY A 73 7.76 1.24 5.61
CA GLY A 73 8.22 0.30 6.62
C GLY A 73 7.92 -1.16 6.30
N LEU A 74 7.03 -1.43 5.33
CA LEU A 74 6.75 -2.81 4.91
C LEU A 74 7.97 -3.45 4.24
N SER A 75 8.79 -2.65 3.57
CA SER A 75 10.04 -3.11 2.95
C SER A 75 11.28 -2.92 3.84
N ASP A 76 11.12 -2.53 5.10
CA ASP A 76 12.26 -2.43 6.02
C ASP A 76 12.76 -3.84 6.38
N PRO A 77 14.07 -4.01 6.63
CA PRO A 77 14.59 -5.30 7.04
C PRO A 77 13.99 -5.75 8.38
N PHE A 78 13.64 -7.03 8.48
CA PHE A 78 13.31 -7.67 9.75
C PHE A 78 14.55 -7.71 10.64
N SER A 79 14.39 -7.31 11.91
CA SER A 79 15.48 -7.31 12.91
C SER A 79 15.78 -8.69 13.48
N ASP A 80 14.83 -9.63 13.36
CA ASP A 80 14.90 -10.99 13.88
C ASP A 80 15.28 -12.04 12.82
N GLU A 81 15.52 -11.62 11.58
CA GLU A 81 16.08 -12.48 10.54
C GLU A 81 17.60 -12.38 10.48
N ASP A 82 18.26 -13.53 10.30
CA ASP A 82 19.71 -13.58 10.12
C ASP A 82 20.10 -13.01 8.74
N GLY A 83 20.83 -11.90 8.77
CA GLY A 83 21.44 -11.31 7.58
C GLY A 83 20.51 -10.39 6.77
N PRO A 84 21.00 -9.91 5.61
CA PRO A 84 20.31 -8.88 4.85
C PRO A 84 19.03 -9.39 4.18
N ASN A 85 17.91 -8.70 4.41
CA ASN A 85 16.59 -9.02 3.85
C ASN A 85 15.86 -7.75 3.35
N VAL A 86 14.68 -7.90 2.75
CA VAL A 86 13.87 -6.80 2.16
C VAL A 86 12.51 -6.63 2.86
N GLY A 87 12.37 -7.10 4.09
CA GLY A 87 11.09 -7.14 4.79
C GLY A 87 10.05 -7.95 4.00
N PHE A 88 8.85 -7.40 3.87
CA PHE A 88 7.81 -7.99 3.04
C PHE A 88 8.02 -7.79 1.53
N GLY A 89 9.06 -7.06 1.10
CA GLY A 89 9.37 -6.83 -0.32
C GLY A 89 8.30 -6.03 -1.05
N VAL A 90 7.51 -5.22 -0.33
CA VAL A 90 6.39 -4.45 -0.87
C VAL A 90 6.26 -3.12 -0.15
N GLU A 91 5.77 -2.10 -0.84
CA GLU A 91 5.12 -0.93 -0.24
C GLU A 91 3.74 -0.74 -0.88
N MET A 92 2.74 -0.36 -0.09
CA MET A 92 1.38 -0.12 -0.56
C MET A 92 1.17 1.36 -0.83
N ALA A 93 0.46 1.70 -1.91
CA ALA A 93 0.12 3.09 -2.23
C ALA A 93 -1.36 3.25 -2.60
N VAL A 94 -1.98 4.34 -2.14
CA VAL A 94 -3.32 4.75 -2.57
C VAL A 94 -3.22 6.18 -3.09
N ALA A 95 -3.76 6.43 -4.28
CA ALA A 95 -3.71 7.75 -4.90
C ALA A 95 -5.11 8.27 -5.22
N SER A 96 -5.28 9.59 -5.16
CA SER A 96 -6.50 10.27 -5.61
C SER A 96 -6.17 11.67 -6.12
N THR A 97 -7.06 12.21 -6.96
CA THR A 97 -7.08 13.62 -7.37
C THR A 97 -8.14 14.41 -6.62
N GLU A 98 -8.92 13.78 -5.74
CA GLU A 98 -9.87 14.49 -4.90
C GLU A 98 -9.14 15.41 -3.91
N PRO A 99 -9.70 16.59 -3.61
CA PRO A 99 -9.11 17.49 -2.64
C PRO A 99 -9.07 16.83 -1.26
N LEU A 100 -7.90 16.87 -0.62
CA LEU A 100 -7.69 16.35 0.73
C LEU A 100 -7.36 17.48 1.69
N PRO A 101 -7.75 17.36 2.97
CA PRO A 101 -7.35 18.31 3.99
C PRO A 101 -5.81 18.33 4.16
N THR A 102 -5.29 19.49 4.58
CA THR A 102 -3.85 19.64 4.87
C THR A 102 -3.43 18.70 6.00
N ASP A 103 -4.22 18.64 7.07
CA ASP A 103 -4.15 17.58 8.08
C ASP A 103 -4.91 16.36 7.57
N LEU A 104 -4.22 15.24 7.37
CA LEU A 104 -4.83 14.01 6.88
C LEU A 104 -5.72 13.31 7.90
N ARG A 105 -5.89 13.83 9.12
CA ARG A 105 -6.80 13.22 10.10
C ARG A 105 -8.02 14.12 10.32
N PRO A 106 -9.24 13.67 9.93
CA PRO A 106 -9.59 12.43 9.23
C PRO A 106 -9.39 12.50 7.70
N SER A 107 -9.01 11.39 7.05
CA SER A 107 -8.91 11.29 5.59
C SER A 107 -9.18 9.87 5.12
N TRP A 108 -10.15 9.71 4.22
CA TRP A 108 -10.48 8.40 3.62
C TRP A 108 -9.28 7.79 2.90
N LEU A 109 -8.42 8.61 2.28
CA LEU A 109 -7.25 8.13 1.54
C LEU A 109 -6.20 7.57 2.49
N LEU A 110 -5.96 8.24 3.62
CA LEU A 110 -5.08 7.74 4.66
C LEU A 110 -5.66 6.48 5.31
N ASP A 111 -6.95 6.48 5.66
CA ASP A 111 -7.62 5.31 6.26
C ASP A 111 -7.51 4.07 5.36
N LEU A 112 -7.72 4.23 4.05
CA LEU A 112 -7.60 3.13 3.09
C LEU A 112 -6.16 2.64 2.94
N ALA A 113 -5.20 3.57 2.88
CA ALA A 113 -3.78 3.24 2.81
C ALA A 113 -3.32 2.48 4.06
N GLN A 114 -3.75 2.92 5.24
CA GLN A 114 -3.47 2.23 6.51
C GLN A 114 -4.04 0.82 6.51
N ALA A 115 -5.34 0.69 6.19
CA ALA A 115 -6.02 -0.59 6.22
C ALA A 115 -5.40 -1.60 5.24
N VAL A 116 -5.07 -1.20 4.01
CA VAL A 116 -4.45 -2.13 3.05
C VAL A 116 -2.99 -2.45 3.39
N SER A 117 -2.24 -1.50 3.97
CA SER A 117 -0.86 -1.74 4.41
C SER A 117 -0.81 -2.73 5.56
N ASP A 118 -1.74 -2.61 6.51
CA ASP A 118 -1.87 -3.58 7.60
C ASP A 118 -2.23 -4.97 7.08
N GLN A 119 -3.08 -5.07 6.06
CA GLN A 119 -3.37 -6.37 5.44
C GLN A 119 -2.16 -6.95 4.68
N ALA A 120 -1.34 -6.10 4.07
CA ALA A 120 -0.08 -6.54 3.46
C ALA A 120 0.88 -7.12 4.51
N ALA A 121 1.00 -6.46 5.67
CA ALA A 121 1.80 -6.96 6.80
C ALA A 121 1.22 -8.25 7.40
N ALA A 122 -0.11 -8.33 7.57
CA ALA A 122 -0.78 -9.48 8.15
C ALA A 122 -0.62 -10.76 7.31
N ASP A 123 -0.67 -10.63 5.99
CA ASP A 123 -0.55 -11.78 5.09
C ASP A 123 0.91 -12.09 4.71
N GLY A 124 1.74 -11.07 4.51
CA GLY A 124 3.16 -11.19 4.19
C GLY A 124 3.49 -11.72 2.77
N ARG A 125 2.48 -11.92 1.91
CA ARG A 125 2.65 -12.52 0.57
C ARG A 125 2.11 -11.67 -0.60
N PHE A 126 1.92 -10.37 -0.39
CA PHE A 126 1.40 -9.47 -1.42
C PHE A 126 2.33 -9.39 -2.64
N GLN A 127 3.64 -9.29 -2.42
CA GLN A 127 4.68 -9.37 -3.44
C GLN A 127 4.62 -10.67 -4.26
N LEU A 128 4.37 -11.82 -3.61
CA LEU A 128 4.26 -13.11 -4.30
C LEU A 128 2.98 -13.21 -5.14
N ARG A 129 1.85 -12.69 -4.63
CA ARG A 129 0.60 -12.62 -5.39
C ARG A 129 0.74 -11.70 -6.59
N HIS A 130 1.37 -10.55 -6.43
CA HIS A 130 1.67 -9.66 -7.55
C HIS A 130 2.59 -10.34 -8.58
N ALA A 131 3.67 -11.00 -8.15
CA ALA A 131 4.54 -11.73 -9.07
C ALA A 131 3.81 -12.83 -9.86
N LYS A 132 2.81 -13.48 -9.24
CA LYS A 132 2.03 -14.54 -9.88
C LYS A 132 0.94 -14.02 -10.82
N PHE A 133 0.21 -12.98 -10.42
CA PHE A 133 -1.01 -12.55 -11.11
C PHE A 133 -0.87 -11.20 -11.84
N GLY A 134 0.14 -10.39 -11.49
CA GLY A 134 0.30 -8.99 -11.89
C GLY A 134 -0.74 -8.07 -11.23
N LEU A 135 -2.01 -8.44 -11.32
CA LEU A 135 -3.15 -7.68 -10.82
C LEU A 135 -4.10 -8.62 -10.09
N PHE A 136 -4.58 -8.24 -8.90
CA PHE A 136 -5.49 -9.10 -8.13
C PHE A 136 -6.46 -8.32 -7.25
N LEU A 137 -7.58 -8.96 -6.92
CA LEU A 137 -8.57 -8.40 -6.02
C LEU A 137 -8.20 -8.63 -4.56
N PHE A 138 -8.57 -7.69 -3.71
CA PHE A 138 -8.46 -7.84 -2.27
C PHE A 138 -9.62 -7.14 -1.56
N GLY A 139 -10.18 -7.76 -0.53
CA GLY A 139 -11.21 -7.14 0.31
C GLY A 139 -10.59 -6.66 1.62
N VAL A 140 -10.79 -5.38 1.97
CA VAL A 140 -10.34 -4.82 3.25
C VAL A 140 -11.52 -4.36 4.08
N ARG A 141 -11.53 -4.74 5.36
CA ARG A 141 -12.57 -4.29 6.28
C ARG A 141 -12.28 -2.86 6.72
N MET A 142 -13.25 -1.97 6.52
CA MET A 142 -13.14 -0.57 6.93
C MET A 142 -13.93 -0.31 8.21
N ALA A 143 -13.48 0.68 8.98
CA ALA A 143 -14.27 1.20 10.09
C ALA A 143 -15.60 1.77 9.58
N ALA A 144 -16.65 1.69 10.39
CA ALA A 144 -17.96 2.20 10.00
C ALA A 144 -17.88 3.73 9.77
N SER A 145 -18.16 4.15 8.54
CA SER A 145 -18.23 5.56 8.13
C SER A 145 -19.14 5.69 6.91
N ASP A 146 -19.78 6.83 6.77
CA ASP A 146 -20.63 7.14 5.62
C ASP A 146 -19.86 7.14 4.30
N PHE A 147 -18.55 7.45 4.32
CA PHE A 147 -17.69 7.41 3.13
C PHE A 147 -17.62 6.01 2.51
N TRP A 148 -17.60 4.96 3.35
CA TRP A 148 -17.46 3.58 2.90
C TRP A 148 -18.80 2.95 2.53
N ARG A 149 -19.92 3.51 2.99
CA ARG A 149 -21.26 2.92 2.80
C ARG A 149 -21.60 2.62 1.33
N PRO A 150 -21.19 3.41 0.32
CA PRO A 150 -21.42 3.07 -1.09
C PRO A 150 -20.53 1.93 -1.62
N PHE A 151 -19.39 1.66 -0.98
CA PHE A 151 -18.34 0.75 -1.47
C PHE A 151 -18.27 -0.56 -0.69
N ALA A 152 -18.61 -0.54 0.60
CA ALA A 152 -18.45 -1.66 1.50
C ALA A 152 -19.60 -2.66 1.39
N ASP A 153 -19.35 -3.97 1.49
CA ASP A 153 -20.41 -4.97 1.61
C ASP A 153 -21.16 -4.90 2.95
N ALA A 154 -22.13 -5.80 3.17
CA ALA A 154 -22.90 -5.87 4.42
C ALA A 154 -22.04 -6.18 5.67
N LYS A 155 -20.81 -6.67 5.49
CA LYS A 155 -19.85 -6.97 6.57
C LYS A 155 -18.83 -5.85 6.76
N GLY A 156 -18.88 -4.79 5.96
CA GLY A 156 -17.99 -3.64 6.00
C GLY A 156 -16.71 -3.80 5.18
N TYR A 157 -16.64 -4.75 4.25
CA TYR A 157 -15.48 -4.93 3.37
C TYR A 157 -15.60 -4.09 2.11
N CYS A 158 -14.61 -3.22 1.88
CA CYS A 158 -14.43 -2.54 0.60
C CYS A 158 -13.57 -3.39 -0.34
N GLY A 159 -13.97 -3.45 -1.61
CA GLY A 159 -13.21 -4.12 -2.65
C GLY A 159 -12.07 -3.25 -3.20
N LEU A 160 -10.92 -3.86 -3.42
CA LEU A 160 -9.71 -3.24 -3.97
C LEU A 160 -9.18 -4.02 -5.18
N LEU A 161 -8.62 -3.29 -6.13
CA LEU A 161 -7.77 -3.82 -7.19
C LEU A 161 -6.32 -3.45 -6.88
N LEU A 162 -5.45 -4.45 -6.70
CA LEU A 162 -4.05 -4.28 -6.31
C LEU A 162 -3.10 -4.54 -7.47
N GLY A 163 -2.14 -3.65 -7.68
CA GLY A 163 -1.12 -3.77 -8.74
C GLY A 163 -1.46 -3.03 -10.04
N GLN A 164 -2.49 -2.17 -10.04
CA GLN A 164 -2.85 -1.39 -11.23
C GLN A 164 -1.68 -0.48 -11.66
N SER A 165 -1.30 -0.54 -12.93
CA SER A 165 -0.15 0.23 -13.40
C SER A 165 -0.38 1.75 -13.30
N VAL A 166 0.65 2.45 -12.86
CA VAL A 166 0.74 3.91 -12.93
C VAL A 166 1.41 4.27 -14.26
N PRO A 167 0.82 5.10 -15.13
CA PRO A 167 1.42 5.46 -16.40
C PRO A 167 2.84 6.03 -16.25
N ARG A 168 3.80 5.47 -17.01
CA ARG A 168 5.21 5.88 -17.06
C ARG A 168 5.96 5.77 -15.73
N LEU A 169 5.52 4.88 -14.84
CA LEU A 169 6.21 4.58 -13.58
C LEU A 169 6.68 3.13 -13.57
N ASP A 170 7.93 2.92 -13.16
CA ASP A 170 8.43 1.61 -12.77
C ASP A 170 7.98 1.31 -11.34
N PRO A 171 7.24 0.21 -11.07
CA PRO A 171 6.82 -0.12 -9.71
C PRO A 171 7.97 -0.66 -8.84
N THR A 172 9.14 -0.96 -9.41
CA THR A 172 10.26 -1.54 -8.68
C THR A 172 11.00 -0.51 -7.83
N ILE A 173 11.09 -0.79 -6.52
CA ILE A 173 11.88 -0.06 -5.54
C ILE A 173 13.20 -0.79 -5.38
N ARG A 174 14.30 -0.19 -5.85
CA ARG A 174 15.65 -0.75 -5.68
C ARG A 174 16.12 -0.47 -4.25
N LEU A 175 16.40 -1.52 -3.48
CA LEU A 175 16.88 -1.47 -2.11
C LEU A 175 18.32 -1.98 -2.02
N PRO A 176 19.05 -1.72 -0.92
CA PRO A 176 20.44 -2.17 -0.77
C PRO A 176 20.64 -3.69 -0.91
N THR A 177 19.62 -4.46 -0.53
CA THR A 177 19.68 -5.93 -0.41
C THR A 177 18.80 -6.66 -1.43
N GLY A 178 18.13 -5.93 -2.32
CA GLY A 178 17.23 -6.52 -3.30
C GLY A 178 16.26 -5.52 -3.89
N GLU A 179 15.09 -6.01 -4.31
CA GLU A 179 14.03 -5.20 -4.89
C GLU A 179 12.74 -5.41 -4.11
N ALA A 180 12.04 -4.32 -3.84
CA ALA A 180 10.65 -4.32 -3.39
C ALA A 180 9.74 -3.80 -4.52
N VAL A 181 8.43 -3.98 -4.40
CA VAL A 181 7.46 -3.49 -5.37
C VAL A 181 6.48 -2.49 -4.74
N LEU A 182 6.22 -1.37 -5.39
CA LEU A 182 5.12 -0.47 -5.05
C LEU A 182 3.81 -1.02 -5.64
N LEU A 183 2.91 -1.51 -4.79
CA LEU A 183 1.57 -1.93 -5.20
C LEU A 183 0.55 -0.83 -4.94
N THR A 184 -0.08 -0.34 -6.01
CA THR A 184 -1.21 0.57 -5.85
C THR A 184 -2.45 -0.21 -5.43
N ALA A 185 -3.23 0.33 -4.52
CA ALA A 185 -4.58 -0.13 -4.19
C ALA A 185 -5.61 0.85 -4.74
N LYS A 186 -6.44 0.38 -5.67
CA LYS A 186 -7.54 1.13 -6.24
C LYS A 186 -8.86 0.71 -5.61
N LEU A 187 -9.60 1.66 -5.03
CA LEU A 187 -10.95 1.43 -4.53
C LEU A 187 -11.91 1.07 -5.66
N LEU A 188 -12.64 -0.02 -5.49
CA LEU A 188 -13.67 -0.50 -6.41
C LEU A 188 -15.06 -0.15 -5.90
N THR A 189 -15.98 0.13 -6.81
CA THR A 189 -17.41 0.08 -6.50
C THR A 189 -17.82 -1.37 -6.18
N ARG A 190 -18.96 -1.56 -5.53
CA ARG A 190 -19.49 -2.91 -5.27
C ARG A 190 -19.68 -3.71 -6.57
N SER A 191 -20.26 -3.09 -7.60
CA SER A 191 -20.51 -3.73 -8.89
C SER A 191 -19.22 -4.15 -9.59
N GLU A 192 -18.16 -3.36 -9.51
CA GLU A 192 -16.86 -3.71 -10.07
C GLU A 192 -16.22 -4.88 -9.33
N TYR A 193 -16.25 -4.86 -7.99
CA TYR A 193 -15.72 -5.96 -7.20
C TYR A 193 -16.48 -7.26 -7.47
N GLU A 194 -17.82 -7.21 -7.50
CA GLU A 194 -18.68 -8.36 -7.84
C GLU A 194 -18.41 -8.87 -9.26
N PHE A 195 -18.30 -7.97 -10.24
CA PHE A 195 -17.96 -8.31 -11.62
C PHE A 195 -16.64 -9.08 -11.68
N ALA A 196 -15.57 -8.53 -11.11
CA ALA A 196 -14.26 -9.16 -11.19
C ALA A 196 -14.17 -10.43 -10.35
N ALA A 197 -14.79 -10.47 -9.17
CA ALA A 197 -14.81 -11.68 -8.32
C ALA A 197 -15.53 -12.85 -9.01
N SER A 198 -16.59 -12.56 -9.79
CA SER A 198 -17.32 -13.59 -10.55
C SER A 198 -16.51 -14.19 -11.71
N ALA A 199 -15.56 -13.42 -12.25
CA ALA A 199 -14.73 -13.78 -13.40
C ALA A 199 -13.30 -14.21 -13.04
N GLY A 200 -12.93 -14.24 -11.75
CA GLY A 200 -11.60 -14.67 -11.31
C GLY A 200 -10.46 -13.73 -11.75
N PRO A 201 -9.24 -14.25 -11.98
CA PRO A 201 -8.09 -13.44 -12.42
C PRO A 201 -8.34 -12.62 -13.69
N GLU A 202 -9.08 -13.19 -14.65
CA GLU A 202 -9.47 -12.52 -15.89
C GLU A 202 -10.37 -11.30 -15.62
N GLY A 203 -11.22 -11.37 -14.60
CA GLY A 203 -12.03 -10.26 -14.14
C GLY A 203 -11.19 -9.08 -13.62
N ALA A 204 -10.15 -9.37 -12.85
CA ALA A 204 -9.22 -8.35 -12.36
C ALA A 204 -8.48 -7.68 -13.52
N GLN A 205 -7.96 -8.47 -14.47
CA GLN A 205 -7.31 -7.98 -15.69
C GLN A 205 -8.25 -7.07 -16.50
N ARG A 206 -9.50 -7.51 -16.69
CA ARG A 206 -10.49 -6.74 -17.43
C ARG A 206 -10.81 -5.40 -16.77
N LEU A 207 -10.94 -5.36 -15.43
CA LEU A 207 -11.08 -4.08 -14.73
C LEU A 207 -9.85 -3.18 -14.94
N GLY A 208 -8.66 -3.75 -14.90
CA GLY A 208 -7.43 -3.00 -15.13
C GLY A 208 -7.38 -2.33 -16.51
N GLU A 209 -7.86 -3.03 -17.55
CA GLU A 209 -8.01 -2.47 -18.89
C GLU A 209 -9.07 -1.35 -18.93
N LEU A 210 -10.23 -1.56 -18.32
CA LEU A 210 -11.31 -0.58 -18.29
C LEU A 210 -10.88 0.72 -17.60
N PHE A 211 -10.16 0.62 -16.47
CA PHE A 211 -9.60 1.81 -15.82
C PHE A 211 -8.52 2.50 -16.63
N ALA A 212 -7.75 1.75 -17.44
CA ALA A 212 -6.80 2.37 -18.35
C ALA A 212 -7.50 3.10 -19.51
N GLN A 213 -8.60 2.55 -20.03
CA GLN A 213 -9.41 3.15 -21.09
C GLN A 213 -10.16 4.41 -20.62
N ASP A 214 -10.69 4.38 -19.40
CA ASP A 214 -11.33 5.51 -18.73
C ASP A 214 -10.31 6.60 -18.30
N GLY A 215 -9.03 6.26 -18.25
CA GLY A 215 -7.95 7.18 -17.86
C GLY A 215 -7.80 7.36 -16.35
N SER A 216 -8.66 6.74 -15.54
CA SER A 216 -8.51 6.77 -14.08
C SER A 216 -7.35 5.90 -13.57
N HIS A 217 -6.92 4.88 -14.33
CA HIS A 217 -5.81 3.99 -13.97
C HIS A 217 -5.88 3.54 -12.49
N HIS A 218 -4.84 3.81 -11.70
CA HIS A 218 -4.73 3.50 -10.27
C HIS A 218 -5.45 4.49 -9.32
N LEU A 219 -6.00 5.59 -9.84
CA LEU A 219 -6.59 6.64 -9.01
C LEU A 219 -7.90 6.15 -8.38
N SER A 220 -8.00 6.27 -7.07
CA SER A 220 -9.20 6.03 -6.29
C SER A 220 -10.04 7.30 -6.19
N SER A 221 -11.35 7.14 -6.15
CA SER A 221 -12.31 8.23 -5.99
C SER A 221 -13.57 7.73 -5.29
N LEU A 222 -14.13 8.57 -4.42
CA LEU A 222 -15.44 8.38 -3.79
C LEU A 222 -16.60 8.84 -4.69
N GLN A 223 -16.30 9.51 -5.81
CA GLN A 223 -17.28 10.23 -6.64
C GLN A 223 -17.38 9.68 -8.06
N ARG A 224 -16.44 8.82 -8.49
CA ARG A 224 -16.45 8.24 -9.84
C ARG A 224 -17.59 7.25 -10.04
N ALA A 225 -18.07 7.16 -11.27
CA ALA A 225 -18.95 6.07 -11.68
C ALA A 225 -18.20 4.73 -11.79
N SER A 226 -18.96 3.65 -11.84
CA SER A 226 -18.49 2.32 -12.22
C SER A 226 -17.97 2.34 -13.66
N VAL A 227 -16.86 1.65 -13.94
CA VAL A 227 -16.39 1.38 -15.32
C VAL A 227 -17.01 0.14 -15.96
N ILE A 228 -17.82 -0.58 -15.17
CA ILE A 228 -18.72 -1.65 -15.60
C ILE A 228 -20.10 -1.06 -15.85
#